data_AF-A0A9C9GM10-F1
#
_entry.id   AF-A0A9C9GM10-F1
#
_cell.length_a   1.000
_cell.length_b   1.000
_cell.length_c   1.000
_cell.angle_alpha   90.00
_cell.angle_beta   90.00
_cell.angle_gamma   90.00
#
_symmetry.space_group_name_H-M   'P 1'
#
loop_
_entity.id
_entity.type
_entity.pdbx_description
1 polymer ?
#
loop_
_entity_poly.entity_id
_entity_poly.type
_entity_poly.pdbx_seq_one_letter_code
_entity_poly.pdbx_strand_id
1 'polypeptide(L)'
;MTEKNGARMSVGVTFDTNSAQKEQKPAYNVPEADRNTPFCIAVLGDFSGQSEANSASQMPLSKQRFVEIDRDNFDARMAAFNIQLNLSLNGEVVPVTINDMDDFHPDELYQKLDSFSQLRSLRRRLKSNATFDDAAAEIQGWAVPEKNSPAPDAAQDVAGKASAGVGNEPVPDNLLDSILGAHTASVSMETSREASQIDSLIRSIVAPYVEPAADPRQDEMVALVDKATEAHMRDILHSTAFQAIESAWASLWFLVKRTETSNRLKIKILDISRQALVDDLAVDDLSASGLYRLFCDPSEGDDPWSALLGNYTFADTIEDILTLANIGGIAQQAGAPFIAAAKETLIGCEAFASSPDYEDWNQPVAEGVSKAWQMLRESPVGVSIGLALPRFLLRLPYGKKSSPVDAFAFEELDETHPHNSYLWGNAAFLKVECMARNFNENGWNMRPETVYQTDNLPVHYYKKGGETVSKPVAEIMLTEKGGEIISRQGLMPVWSVKNSDAIRSSDYRSLAVNSAPLLGRWAKE
;
A
#
# COMPACT_ATOMS: atom_id res chain seq x y z
N MET A 1 -27.90 -14.19 -47.65
CA MET A 1 -26.95 -15.22 -47.19
C MET A 1 -25.80 -14.50 -46.54
N THR A 2 -25.46 -14.87 -45.32
CA THR A 2 -24.69 -14.04 -44.38
C THR A 2 -23.19 -14.19 -44.54
N GLU A 3 -22.48 -13.08 -44.42
CA GLU A 3 -21.02 -13.04 -44.33
C GLU A 3 -20.51 -13.77 -43.08
N LYS A 4 -19.33 -14.36 -43.16
CA LYS A 4 -18.47 -14.63 -42.00
C LYS A 4 -17.02 -14.32 -42.35
N ASN A 5 -16.60 -13.09 -42.07
CA ASN A 5 -15.19 -12.75 -41.93
C ASN A 5 -14.63 -13.48 -40.70
N GLY A 6 -13.74 -14.44 -40.93
CA GLY A 6 -12.90 -15.01 -39.88
C GLY A 6 -11.58 -14.23 -39.81
N ALA A 7 -11.46 -13.32 -38.86
CA ALA A 7 -10.21 -12.60 -38.63
C ALA A 7 -9.12 -13.58 -38.15
N ARG A 8 -8.05 -13.72 -38.93
CA ARG A 8 -6.82 -14.37 -38.48
C ARG A 8 -6.03 -13.36 -37.64
N MET A 9 -6.04 -13.51 -36.33
CA MET A 9 -5.02 -12.94 -35.46
C MET A 9 -3.73 -13.75 -35.66
N SER A 10 -2.80 -13.24 -36.46
CA SER A 10 -1.43 -13.76 -36.54
C SER A 10 -0.60 -13.14 -35.43
N VAL A 11 -0.45 -13.87 -34.32
CA VAL A 11 0.52 -13.52 -33.26
C VAL A 11 1.91 -13.96 -33.72
N GLY A 12 2.89 -13.05 -33.74
CA GLY A 12 4.25 -13.31 -34.19
C GLY A 12 5.10 -14.08 -33.18
N VAL A 13 4.68 -15.29 -32.82
CA VAL A 13 5.60 -16.28 -32.23
C VAL A 13 5.64 -17.51 -33.12
N THR A 14 6.56 -17.48 -34.08
CA THR A 14 6.80 -18.61 -34.98
C THR A 14 7.61 -19.67 -34.24
N PHE A 15 6.93 -20.51 -33.45
CA PHE A 15 7.53 -21.74 -32.93
C PHE A 15 7.78 -22.69 -34.10
N ASP A 16 8.98 -22.64 -34.65
CA ASP A 16 9.40 -23.42 -35.81
C ASP A 16 9.57 -24.90 -35.43
N THR A 17 8.45 -25.60 -35.40
CA THR A 17 8.30 -26.98 -34.90
C THR A 17 8.87 -28.05 -35.85
N ASN A 18 9.59 -27.65 -36.89
CA ASN A 18 10.06 -28.59 -37.91
C ASN A 18 11.42 -28.21 -38.53
N SER A 19 12.45 -28.14 -37.69
CA SER A 19 13.82 -28.39 -38.17
C SER A 19 14.56 -29.33 -37.23
N ALA A 20 15.08 -30.44 -37.78
CA ALA A 20 15.97 -31.35 -37.07
C ALA A 20 17.37 -30.72 -36.94
N GLN A 21 17.45 -29.64 -36.17
CA GLN A 21 18.72 -29.04 -35.78
C GLN A 21 19.33 -29.88 -34.67
N LYS A 22 20.65 -30.10 -34.75
CA LYS A 22 21.43 -30.73 -33.69
C LYS A 22 21.20 -29.97 -32.38
N GLU A 23 21.36 -30.66 -31.25
CA GLU A 23 21.43 -30.04 -29.91
C GLU A 23 22.59 -29.03 -29.84
N GLN A 24 22.37 -27.82 -30.36
CA GLN A 24 23.13 -26.65 -29.98
C GLN A 24 22.62 -26.23 -28.62
N LYS A 25 23.42 -26.50 -27.58
CA LYS A 25 23.28 -25.85 -26.28
C LYS A 25 23.05 -24.35 -26.54
N PRO A 26 21.94 -23.75 -26.08
CA PRO A 26 21.73 -22.32 -26.25
C PRO A 26 22.91 -21.60 -25.61
N ALA A 27 23.60 -20.77 -26.39
CA ALA A 27 24.80 -20.09 -25.93
C ALA A 27 24.43 -19.00 -24.94
N TYR A 28 24.36 -19.35 -23.66
CA TYR A 28 24.34 -18.42 -22.53
C TYR A 28 25.72 -17.75 -22.44
N ASN A 29 26.03 -16.92 -23.43
CA ASN A 29 27.35 -16.34 -23.70
C ASN A 29 27.59 -15.13 -22.79
N VAL A 30 27.53 -15.36 -21.48
CA VAL A 30 27.80 -14.34 -20.49
C VAL A 30 29.31 -14.30 -20.26
N PRO A 31 29.98 -13.14 -20.45
CA PRO A 31 31.38 -13.01 -20.08
C PRO A 31 31.54 -13.33 -18.58
N GLU A 32 32.39 -14.31 -18.26
CA GLU A 32 32.73 -14.66 -16.88
C GLU A 32 33.17 -13.38 -16.16
N ALA A 33 32.53 -13.07 -15.03
CA ALA A 33 32.78 -11.82 -14.33
C ALA A 33 34.17 -11.86 -13.68
N ASP A 34 35.04 -10.93 -14.07
CA ASP A 34 36.35 -10.80 -13.43
C ASP A 34 36.21 -10.24 -12.01
N ARG A 35 37.28 -10.28 -11.21
CA ARG A 35 37.26 -9.83 -9.81
C ARG A 35 36.84 -8.35 -9.65
N ASN A 36 37.01 -7.52 -10.67
CA ASN A 36 36.78 -6.08 -10.65
C ASN A 36 35.40 -5.69 -11.19
N THR A 37 34.75 -6.59 -11.94
CA THR A 37 33.40 -6.42 -12.49
C THR A 37 32.43 -6.10 -11.35
N PRO A 38 31.67 -4.99 -11.42
CA PRO A 38 30.72 -4.63 -10.39
C PRO A 38 29.48 -5.51 -10.44
N PHE A 39 28.88 -5.75 -9.27
CA PHE A 39 27.60 -6.43 -9.14
C PHE A 39 26.47 -5.41 -9.29
N CYS A 40 25.92 -5.29 -10.49
CA CYS A 40 24.86 -4.33 -10.79
C CYS A 40 23.47 -4.99 -10.78
N ILE A 41 22.64 -4.54 -9.84
CA ILE A 41 21.24 -4.94 -9.71
C ILE A 41 20.38 -3.88 -10.40
N ALA A 42 19.64 -4.28 -11.42
CA ALA A 42 18.54 -3.47 -11.95
C ALA A 42 17.27 -3.78 -11.15
N VAL A 43 16.51 -2.77 -10.73
CA VAL A 43 15.18 -2.93 -10.11
C VAL A 43 14.15 -2.26 -11.01
N LEU A 44 13.21 -3.03 -11.53
CA LEU A 44 12.08 -2.55 -12.32
C LEU A 44 10.84 -2.53 -11.43
N GLY A 45 10.07 -1.44 -11.48
CA GLY A 45 8.80 -1.36 -10.75
C GLY A 45 8.06 -0.07 -11.04
N ASP A 46 6.80 0.00 -10.61
CA ASP A 46 6.06 1.26 -10.53
C ASP A 46 6.43 1.96 -9.21
N PHE A 47 7.17 3.06 -9.31
CA PHE A 47 7.63 3.84 -8.18
C PHE A 47 7.01 5.25 -8.13
N SER A 48 6.44 5.74 -9.25
CA SER A 48 5.71 7.02 -9.28
C SER A 48 4.19 6.91 -9.18
N GLY A 49 3.60 5.70 -9.26
CA GLY A 49 2.16 5.49 -9.16
C GLY A 49 1.48 5.70 -10.51
N GLN A 50 2.06 5.13 -11.57
CA GLN A 50 1.67 5.30 -12.96
C GLN A 50 0.35 4.57 -13.29
N SER A 51 -0.77 5.05 -12.73
CA SER A 51 -2.11 4.61 -13.14
C SER A 51 -2.37 4.90 -14.63
N GLU A 52 -3.25 4.10 -15.24
CA GLU A 52 -3.63 4.22 -16.67
C GLU A 52 -4.07 5.64 -17.08
N ALA A 53 -4.57 6.43 -16.14
CA ALA A 53 -5.00 7.81 -16.37
C ALA A 53 -3.82 8.80 -16.61
N ASN A 54 -2.62 8.49 -16.14
CA ASN A 54 -1.45 9.37 -16.23
C ASN A 54 -0.49 9.04 -17.39
N SER A 55 -0.77 8.00 -18.18
CA SER A 55 0.11 7.52 -19.26
C SER A 55 0.43 8.56 -20.35
N ALA A 56 -0.42 9.57 -20.53
CA ALA A 56 -0.24 10.62 -21.54
C ALA A 56 0.98 11.54 -21.32
N SER A 57 1.56 11.55 -20.10
CA SER A 57 2.70 12.40 -19.74
C SER A 57 4.05 11.67 -19.70
N GLN A 58 4.07 10.36 -19.99
CA GLN A 58 5.24 9.52 -19.79
C GLN A 58 6.34 9.78 -20.83
N MET A 59 7.61 9.73 -20.39
CA MET A 59 8.72 9.58 -21.32
C MET A 59 8.73 8.14 -21.86
N PRO A 60 8.80 7.94 -23.20
CA PRO A 60 8.99 6.62 -23.78
C PRO A 60 10.20 5.90 -23.17
N LEU A 61 10.13 4.57 -23.03
CA LEU A 61 11.22 3.74 -22.51
C LEU A 61 12.54 3.90 -23.29
N SER A 62 12.47 4.30 -24.56
CA SER A 62 13.62 4.69 -25.39
C SER A 62 14.33 6.00 -24.97
N LYS A 63 13.79 6.75 -24.01
CA LYS A 63 14.38 7.98 -23.43
C LYS A 63 14.61 7.88 -21.92
N GLN A 64 13.98 6.92 -21.26
CA GLN A 64 14.23 6.65 -19.84
C GLN A 64 15.67 6.16 -19.63
N ARG A 65 16.14 6.27 -18.39
CA ARG A 65 17.46 5.83 -17.94
C ARG A 65 17.35 5.26 -16.53
N PHE A 66 18.22 4.30 -16.23
CA PHE A 66 18.41 3.80 -14.89
C PHE A 66 18.94 4.89 -13.94
N VAL A 67 18.38 4.94 -12.73
CA VAL A 67 18.80 5.84 -11.66
C VAL A 67 19.52 5.05 -10.58
N GLU A 68 20.80 5.34 -10.33
CA GLU A 68 21.55 4.71 -9.24
C GLU A 68 21.04 5.22 -7.88
N ILE A 69 20.77 4.28 -6.98
CA ILE A 69 20.25 4.52 -5.63
C ILE A 69 21.12 3.83 -4.57
N ASP A 70 21.36 4.53 -3.48
CA ASP A 70 22.10 4.06 -2.30
C ASP A 70 21.45 4.63 -1.02
N ARG A 71 22.09 4.40 0.14
CA ARG A 71 21.60 4.85 1.44
C ARG A 71 21.73 6.36 1.69
N ASP A 72 22.62 7.04 0.96
CA ASP A 72 22.93 8.46 1.15
C ASP A 72 22.10 9.34 0.21
N ASN A 73 21.66 8.79 -0.92
CA ASN A 73 20.86 9.49 -1.92
C ASN A 73 19.37 9.10 -1.96
N PHE A 74 18.94 8.10 -1.17
CA PHE A 74 17.60 7.48 -1.23
C PHE A 74 16.45 8.50 -1.29
N ASP A 75 16.31 9.36 -0.27
CA ASP A 75 15.20 10.30 -0.17
C ASP A 75 15.25 11.36 -1.29
N ALA A 76 16.45 11.79 -1.68
CA ALA A 76 16.65 12.73 -2.79
C ALA A 76 16.33 12.09 -4.16
N ARG A 77 16.49 10.77 -4.30
CA ARG A 77 15.99 10.04 -5.48
C ARG A 77 14.49 9.89 -5.44
N MET A 78 13.92 9.51 -4.30
CA MET A 78 12.48 9.32 -4.11
C MET A 78 11.68 10.60 -4.41
N ALA A 79 12.08 11.74 -3.84
CA ALA A 79 11.44 13.03 -4.08
C ALA A 79 11.45 13.44 -5.57
N ALA A 80 12.46 13.03 -6.34
CA ALA A 80 12.56 13.34 -7.76
C ALA A 80 11.49 12.64 -8.63
N PHE A 81 10.80 11.61 -8.11
CA PHE A 81 9.69 10.95 -8.79
C PHE A 81 8.38 11.76 -8.71
N ASN A 82 8.31 12.77 -7.84
CA ASN A 82 7.16 13.67 -7.67
C ASN A 82 5.83 12.90 -7.51
N ILE A 83 5.81 11.94 -6.59
CA ILE A 83 4.72 10.96 -6.43
C ILE A 83 3.45 11.69 -5.98
N GLN A 84 2.40 11.61 -6.79
CA GLN A 84 1.08 12.22 -6.53
C GLN A 84 -0.01 11.18 -6.73
N LEU A 85 -0.67 10.78 -5.64
CA LEU A 85 -1.73 9.79 -5.61
C LEU A 85 -3.08 10.47 -5.40
N ASN A 86 -4.07 10.12 -6.22
CA ASN A 86 -5.45 10.57 -6.08
C ASN A 86 -6.27 9.40 -5.55
N LEU A 87 -6.46 9.32 -4.23
CA LEU A 87 -7.14 8.21 -3.57
C LEU A 87 -8.65 8.43 -3.59
N SER A 88 -9.39 7.58 -4.29
CA SER A 88 -10.86 7.61 -4.30
C SER A 88 -11.43 6.95 -3.03
N LEU A 89 -11.73 7.75 -2.01
CA LEU A 89 -12.20 7.30 -0.71
C LEU A 89 -13.62 7.83 -0.46
N ASN A 90 -14.58 6.93 -0.17
CA ASN A 90 -15.97 7.27 0.14
C ASN A 90 -16.69 8.17 -0.90
N GLY A 91 -16.22 8.18 -2.15
CA GLY A 91 -16.76 8.98 -3.26
C GLY A 91 -16.04 10.31 -3.48
N GLU A 92 -15.11 10.70 -2.60
CA GLU A 92 -14.25 11.88 -2.75
C GLU A 92 -12.85 11.48 -3.22
N VAL A 93 -12.14 12.42 -3.83
CA VAL A 93 -10.73 12.25 -4.22
C VAL A 93 -9.84 12.93 -3.20
N VAL A 94 -9.06 12.16 -2.46
CA VAL A 94 -8.07 12.64 -1.49
C VAL A 94 -6.70 12.67 -2.18
N PRO A 95 -6.15 13.85 -2.52
CA PRO A 95 -4.80 13.95 -3.06
C PRO A 95 -3.76 13.73 -1.95
N VAL A 96 -2.80 12.85 -2.21
CA VAL A 96 -1.67 12.54 -1.34
C VAL A 96 -0.39 12.73 -2.13
N THR A 97 0.56 13.50 -1.58
CA THR A 97 1.89 13.68 -2.17
C THR A 97 2.91 12.97 -1.29
N ILE A 98 3.81 12.20 -1.90
CA ILE A 98 4.85 11.43 -1.20
C ILE A 98 6.22 11.86 -1.75
N ASN A 99 7.12 12.26 -0.87
CA ASN A 99 8.47 12.76 -1.20
C ASN A 99 9.57 11.86 -0.61
N ASP A 100 9.33 11.31 0.58
CA ASP A 100 10.27 10.47 1.33
C ASP A 100 9.54 9.32 2.06
N MET A 101 10.28 8.51 2.82
CA MET A 101 9.73 7.38 3.56
C MET A 101 8.85 7.78 4.76
N ASP A 102 9.03 8.99 5.32
CA ASP A 102 8.30 9.45 6.50
C ASP A 102 6.90 9.96 6.12
N ASP A 103 6.70 10.41 4.86
CA ASP A 103 5.38 10.72 4.28
C ASP A 103 4.38 9.54 4.30
N PHE A 104 4.84 8.29 4.45
CA PHE A 104 3.96 7.13 4.65
C PHE A 104 3.47 6.98 6.10
N HIS A 105 4.02 7.73 7.06
CA HIS A 105 3.69 7.59 8.47
C HIS A 105 2.34 8.26 8.81
N PRO A 106 1.48 7.65 9.66
CA PRO A 106 0.18 8.22 10.04
C PRO A 106 0.28 9.62 10.63
N ASP A 107 1.35 9.93 11.37
CA ASP A 107 1.57 11.27 11.93
C ASP A 107 1.80 12.34 10.85
N GLU A 108 2.50 12.01 9.76
CA GLU A 108 2.73 12.93 8.65
C GLU A 108 1.48 13.09 7.78
N LEU A 109 0.79 11.98 7.47
CA LEU A 109 -0.50 12.00 6.77
C LEU A 109 -1.54 12.83 7.54
N TYR A 110 -1.65 12.62 8.86
CA TYR A 110 -2.55 13.36 9.75
C TYR A 110 -2.22 14.86 9.81
N GLN A 111 -0.94 15.22 9.65
CA GLN A 111 -0.50 16.61 9.61
C GLN A 111 -0.74 17.28 8.26
N LYS A 112 -0.44 16.60 7.15
CA LYS A 112 -0.37 17.15 5.79
C LYS A 112 -1.69 17.17 5.03
N LEU A 113 -2.58 16.20 5.24
CA LEU A 113 -3.82 16.09 4.44
C LEU A 113 -4.95 16.99 4.95
N ASP A 114 -5.62 17.68 4.01
CA ASP A 114 -6.71 18.62 4.30
C ASP A 114 -7.90 17.96 4.98
N SER A 115 -8.22 16.70 4.65
CA SER A 115 -9.29 15.93 5.33
C SER A 115 -9.05 15.83 6.84
N PHE A 116 -7.79 15.64 7.26
CA PHE A 116 -7.43 15.63 8.68
C PHE A 116 -7.31 17.03 9.28
N SER A 117 -7.08 18.08 8.48
CA SER A 117 -7.12 19.47 8.98
C SER A 117 -8.54 19.84 9.44
N GLN A 118 -9.56 19.42 8.68
CA GLN A 118 -10.98 19.61 9.01
C GLN A 118 -11.37 18.83 10.29
N LEU A 119 -11.02 17.54 10.38
CA LEU A 119 -11.27 16.72 11.58
C LEU A 119 -10.57 17.28 12.83
N ARG A 120 -9.32 17.76 12.71
CA ARG A 120 -8.60 18.46 13.80
C ARG A 120 -9.33 19.73 14.25
N SER A 121 -9.82 20.53 13.29
CA SER A 121 -10.59 21.76 13.58
C SER A 121 -11.90 21.44 14.31
N LEU A 122 -12.67 20.49 13.81
CA LEU A 122 -13.92 20.02 14.42
C LEU A 122 -13.69 19.50 15.85
N ARG A 123 -12.68 18.64 16.05
CA ARG A 123 -12.28 18.15 17.37
C ARG A 123 -11.92 19.27 18.34
N ARG A 124 -11.19 20.29 17.88
CA ARG A 124 -10.83 21.46 18.69
C ARG A 124 -12.04 22.31 19.07
N ARG A 125 -13.00 22.49 18.15
CA ARG A 125 -14.25 23.22 18.40
C ARG A 125 -15.14 22.48 19.41
N LEU A 126 -15.25 21.16 19.30
CA LEU A 126 -15.97 20.32 20.27
C LEU A 126 -15.33 20.36 21.68
N LYS A 127 -14.00 20.41 21.77
CA LYS A 127 -13.30 20.50 23.06
C LYS A 127 -13.40 21.87 23.75
N SER A 128 -13.97 22.87 23.09
CA SER A 128 -14.08 24.24 23.60
C SER A 128 -15.54 24.55 23.93
N ASN A 129 -15.83 24.75 25.22
CA ASN A 129 -17.18 24.97 25.74
C ASN A 129 -17.90 26.15 25.05
N ALA A 130 -17.16 27.15 24.54
CA ALA A 130 -17.71 28.30 23.83
C ALA A 130 -18.10 28.02 22.36
N THR A 131 -17.66 26.90 21.78
CA THR A 131 -17.88 26.51 20.38
C THR A 131 -18.50 25.13 20.23
N PHE A 132 -18.85 24.50 21.36
CA PHE A 132 -19.38 23.14 21.40
C PHE A 132 -20.74 23.05 20.72
N ASP A 133 -21.69 23.93 21.05
CA ASP A 133 -23.06 23.87 20.51
C ASP A 133 -23.09 23.99 18.98
N ASP A 134 -22.32 24.90 18.39
CA ASP A 134 -22.20 25.07 16.93
C ASP A 134 -21.61 23.82 16.26
N ALA A 135 -20.57 23.22 16.84
CA ALA A 135 -19.92 22.03 16.30
C ALA A 135 -20.76 20.75 16.51
N ALA A 136 -21.52 20.67 17.60
CA ALA A 136 -22.46 19.59 17.84
C ALA A 136 -23.67 19.67 16.89
N ALA A 137 -24.15 20.88 16.59
CA ALA A 137 -25.19 21.11 15.59
C ALA A 137 -24.74 20.72 14.16
N GLU A 138 -23.49 21.01 13.80
CA GLU A 138 -22.89 20.61 12.52
C GLU A 138 -22.90 19.08 12.34
N ILE A 139 -22.41 18.32 13.33
CA ILE A 139 -22.41 16.84 13.30
C ILE A 139 -23.84 16.27 13.30
N GLN A 140 -24.75 16.86 14.07
CA GLN A 140 -26.16 16.44 14.08
C GLN A 140 -26.86 16.73 12.74
N GLY A 141 -26.46 17.79 12.03
CA GLY A 141 -26.91 18.08 10.68
C GLY A 141 -26.54 16.97 9.68
N TRP A 142 -25.33 16.40 9.79
CA TRP A 142 -24.87 15.29 8.95
C TRP A 142 -25.57 13.95 9.25
N ALA A 143 -26.10 13.77 10.47
CA ALA A 143 -26.81 12.56 10.86
C ALA A 143 -28.22 12.43 10.25
N VAL A 144 -28.75 13.50 9.62
CA VAL A 144 -30.02 13.47 8.90
C VAL A 144 -29.76 13.07 7.44
N PRO A 145 -30.24 11.91 6.97
CA PRO A 145 -30.08 11.56 5.55
C PRO A 145 -30.86 12.56 4.69
N GLU A 146 -30.19 13.13 3.68
CA GLU A 146 -30.80 14.11 2.77
C GLU A 146 -32.09 13.57 2.14
N LYS A 147 -33.22 14.12 2.57
CA LYS A 147 -34.50 14.00 1.89
C LYS A 147 -34.98 15.37 1.47
N ASN A 148 -34.82 15.64 0.18
CA ASN A 148 -35.26 16.82 -0.57
C ASN A 148 -34.68 18.16 -0.08
N SER A 149 -33.71 18.68 -0.84
CA SER A 149 -33.63 20.12 -1.08
C SER A 149 -34.83 20.57 -1.92
N PRO A 150 -35.64 21.55 -1.48
CA PRO A 150 -36.45 22.36 -2.38
C PRO A 150 -35.56 23.44 -3.01
N ALA A 151 -35.61 23.58 -4.33
CA ALA A 151 -34.96 24.71 -5.01
C ALA A 151 -35.60 26.05 -4.60
N PRO A 152 -34.84 27.16 -4.62
CA PRO A 152 -35.33 28.46 -4.14
C PRO A 152 -36.25 29.19 -5.14
N ASP A 153 -36.90 30.21 -4.58
CA ASP A 153 -37.52 31.37 -5.23
C ASP A 153 -38.94 31.25 -5.85
N ALA A 154 -39.90 31.80 -5.10
CA ALA A 154 -40.95 32.66 -5.63
C ALA A 154 -41.37 33.67 -4.54
N ALA A 155 -40.98 34.93 -4.71
CA ALA A 155 -41.26 36.02 -3.77
C ALA A 155 -42.76 36.40 -3.71
N GLN A 156 -43.21 36.97 -2.58
CA GLN A 156 -44.32 37.93 -2.59
C GLN A 156 -44.43 38.87 -1.37
N ASP A 157 -44.59 40.16 -1.68
CA ASP A 157 -44.95 41.33 -0.85
C ASP A 157 -45.53 42.37 -1.88
N VAL A 158 -46.29 43.42 -1.59
CA VAL A 158 -46.53 44.19 -0.36
C VAL A 158 -48.01 44.60 -0.24
N ALA A 159 -48.42 44.93 0.99
CA ALA A 159 -49.53 45.85 1.33
C ALA A 159 -50.97 45.31 1.29
N GLY A 160 -51.93 45.85 2.07
CA GLY A 160 -51.84 46.83 3.17
C GLY A 160 -53.16 47.58 3.48
N LYS A 161 -53.35 48.03 4.74
CA LYS A 161 -54.44 48.88 5.33
C LYS A 161 -55.84 48.21 5.52
N ALA A 162 -56.36 48.08 6.76
CA ALA A 162 -57.13 49.03 7.62
C ALA A 162 -58.67 49.04 7.31
N SER A 163 -59.66 49.17 8.23
CA SER A 163 -59.76 49.75 9.59
C SER A 163 -61.09 49.33 10.33
N ALA A 164 -61.22 49.65 11.64
CA ALA A 164 -62.42 49.75 12.53
C ALA A 164 -63.05 48.46 13.13
N GLY A 165 -63.63 48.45 14.35
CA GLY A 165 -63.66 49.44 15.46
C GLY A 165 -64.76 49.18 16.55
N VAL A 166 -64.51 49.60 17.82
CA VAL A 166 -65.43 49.66 19.00
C VAL A 166 -65.80 48.31 19.69
N GLY A 167 -65.21 47.97 20.85
CA GLY A 167 -65.81 48.12 22.21
C GLY A 167 -65.66 46.78 23.01
N ASN A 168 -65.94 46.63 24.32
CA ASN A 168 -66.29 47.53 25.44
C ASN A 168 -65.95 46.85 26.81
N GLU A 169 -66.05 47.57 27.96
CA GLU A 169 -65.68 47.15 29.33
C GLU A 169 -66.86 46.54 30.15
N PRO A 170 -66.64 45.82 31.31
CA PRO A 170 -66.47 46.51 32.62
C PRO A 170 -65.58 45.83 33.71
N VAL A 171 -65.40 46.56 34.82
CA VAL A 171 -64.57 46.30 36.03
C VAL A 171 -65.27 45.44 37.11
N PRO A 172 -64.53 44.81 38.05
CA PRO A 172 -64.99 44.71 39.45
C PRO A 172 -63.94 45.11 40.52
N ASP A 173 -64.45 45.45 41.70
CA ASP A 173 -63.72 45.99 42.87
C ASP A 173 -62.80 45.01 43.60
N ASN A 174 -61.79 45.55 44.31
CA ASN A 174 -61.47 45.24 45.73
C ASN A 174 -60.19 45.99 46.20
N LEU A 175 -60.34 47.22 46.68
CA LEU A 175 -59.21 48.08 47.12
C LEU A 175 -59.08 48.26 48.65
N LEU A 176 -59.77 47.45 49.46
CA LEU A 176 -59.77 47.57 50.93
C LEU A 176 -59.04 46.44 51.68
N ASP A 177 -58.64 45.36 51.00
CA ASP A 177 -57.95 44.22 51.64
C ASP A 177 -56.42 44.40 51.70
N SER A 178 -55.85 45.34 50.92
CA SER A 178 -54.40 45.57 50.82
C SER A 178 -53.77 46.38 51.97
N ILE A 179 -54.55 46.85 52.96
CA ILE A 179 -54.06 47.76 54.02
C ILE A 179 -53.79 47.04 55.36
N LEU A 180 -54.38 45.86 55.60
CA LEU A 180 -54.29 45.17 56.90
C LEU A 180 -53.12 44.18 57.04
N GLY A 181 -52.39 43.86 55.96
CA GLY A 181 -51.23 42.96 55.99
C GLY A 181 -49.87 43.60 56.29
N ALA A 182 -49.79 44.93 56.38
CA ALA A 182 -48.54 45.67 56.20
C ALA A 182 -47.60 45.79 57.43
N HIS A 183 -47.94 45.21 58.59
CA HIS A 183 -47.21 45.45 59.85
C HIS A 183 -46.56 44.23 60.53
N THR A 184 -46.66 43.02 59.96
CA THR A 184 -45.92 41.83 60.43
C THR A 184 -44.92 41.26 59.40
N ALA A 185 -44.93 41.76 58.16
CA ALA A 185 -44.03 41.32 57.10
C ALA A 185 -42.64 41.99 57.11
N SER A 186 -42.48 43.13 57.80
CA SER A 186 -41.25 43.94 57.76
C SER A 186 -40.02 43.22 58.32
N VAL A 187 -40.13 42.58 59.48
CA VAL A 187 -39.01 41.91 60.17
C VAL A 187 -38.53 40.66 59.41
N SER A 188 -39.44 39.94 58.74
CA SER A 188 -39.12 38.79 57.90
C SER A 188 -38.60 39.19 56.51
N MET A 189 -38.90 40.40 56.04
CA MET A 189 -38.36 40.95 54.79
C MET A 189 -36.92 41.43 54.90
N GLU A 190 -36.48 41.91 56.07
CA GLU A 190 -35.10 42.40 56.24
C GLU A 190 -34.09 41.24 56.20
N THR A 191 -34.31 40.19 56.98
CA THR A 191 -33.45 38.98 56.98
C THR A 191 -33.42 38.24 55.65
N SER A 192 -34.54 38.20 54.91
CA SER A 192 -34.59 37.59 53.57
C SER A 192 -33.98 38.48 52.47
N ARG A 193 -34.02 39.82 52.63
CA ARG A 193 -33.27 40.75 51.77
C ARG A 193 -31.77 40.68 52.01
N GLU A 194 -31.31 40.57 53.25
CA GLU A 194 -29.89 40.41 53.57
C GLU A 194 -29.33 39.10 53.01
N ALA A 195 -30.04 37.97 53.17
CA ALA A 195 -29.68 36.71 52.54
C ALA A 195 -29.62 36.82 51.01
N SER A 196 -30.63 37.44 50.38
CA SER A 196 -30.67 37.69 48.94
C SER A 196 -29.53 38.60 48.44
N GLN A 197 -29.13 39.61 49.22
CA GLN A 197 -28.02 40.50 48.89
C GLN A 197 -26.68 39.75 48.98
N ILE A 198 -26.47 38.96 50.04
CA ILE A 198 -25.29 38.11 50.20
C ILE A 198 -25.21 37.09 49.06
N ASP A 199 -26.31 36.44 48.69
CA ASP A 199 -26.37 35.52 47.53
C ASP A 199 -26.03 36.23 46.21
N SER A 200 -26.52 37.46 46.01
CA SER A 200 -26.18 38.25 44.81
C SER A 200 -24.71 38.65 44.76
N LEU A 201 -24.11 38.93 45.93
CA LEU A 201 -22.71 39.30 46.07
C LEU A 201 -21.80 38.07 45.88
N ILE A 202 -22.18 36.93 46.45
CA ILE A 202 -21.50 35.64 46.21
C ILE A 202 -21.58 35.30 44.73
N ARG A 203 -22.74 35.42 44.08
CA ARG A 203 -22.86 35.22 42.63
C ARG A 203 -21.98 36.17 41.83
N SER A 204 -21.89 37.47 42.18
CA SER A 204 -21.06 38.41 41.43
C SER A 204 -19.56 38.23 41.65
N ILE A 205 -19.15 37.75 42.83
CA ILE A 205 -17.75 37.41 43.14
C ILE A 205 -17.35 36.09 42.49
N VAL A 206 -18.24 35.09 42.47
CA VAL A 206 -17.93 33.73 42.03
C VAL A 206 -18.16 33.54 40.53
N ALA A 207 -19.16 34.18 39.90
CA ALA A 207 -19.46 34.02 38.47
C ALA A 207 -18.28 34.27 37.50
N PRO A 208 -17.35 35.22 37.73
CA PRO A 208 -16.14 35.35 36.90
C PRO A 208 -15.18 34.15 36.97
N TYR A 209 -15.36 33.26 37.95
CA TYR A 209 -14.54 32.06 38.20
C TYR A 209 -15.37 30.76 38.11
N VAL A 210 -16.66 30.82 37.77
CA VAL A 210 -17.43 29.61 37.42
C VAL A 210 -17.18 29.31 35.96
N GLU A 211 -16.29 28.37 35.68
CA GLU A 211 -16.26 27.75 34.36
C GLU A 211 -17.58 26.98 34.15
N PRO A 212 -18.27 27.15 33.01
CA PRO A 212 -19.39 26.31 32.65
C PRO A 212 -18.94 24.84 32.63
N ALA A 213 -19.63 23.98 33.37
CA ALA A 213 -19.37 22.55 33.34
C ALA A 213 -19.49 22.04 31.90
N ALA A 214 -18.55 21.20 31.48
CA ALA A 214 -18.58 20.56 30.16
C ALA A 214 -19.92 19.82 29.95
N ASP A 215 -20.47 19.90 28.75
CA ASP A 215 -21.67 19.14 28.40
C ASP A 215 -21.34 17.64 28.47
N PRO A 216 -22.15 16.78 29.12
CA PRO A 216 -21.89 15.34 29.18
C PRO A 216 -21.72 14.66 27.80
N ARG A 217 -22.24 15.26 26.72
CA ARG A 217 -22.10 14.81 25.32
C ARG A 217 -20.77 15.20 24.68
N GLN A 218 -19.96 16.05 25.32
CA GLN A 218 -18.71 16.57 24.79
C GLN A 218 -17.68 15.45 24.55
N ASP A 219 -17.50 14.57 25.54
CA ASP A 219 -16.60 13.42 25.41
C ASP A 219 -17.12 12.39 24.39
N GLU A 220 -18.43 12.18 24.30
CA GLU A 220 -19.05 11.31 23.29
C GLU A 220 -18.81 11.83 21.86
N MET A 221 -19.05 13.13 21.64
CA MET A 221 -18.88 13.76 20.32
C MET A 221 -17.40 13.81 19.90
N VAL A 222 -16.49 14.07 20.83
CA VAL A 222 -15.04 13.96 20.58
C VAL A 222 -14.66 12.52 20.24
N ALA A 223 -15.20 11.52 20.94
CA ALA A 223 -14.94 10.11 20.64
C ALA A 223 -15.49 9.67 19.26
N LEU A 224 -16.57 10.30 18.76
CA LEU A 224 -17.04 10.09 17.39
C LEU A 224 -16.05 10.63 16.35
N VAL A 225 -15.51 11.84 16.56
CA VAL A 225 -14.49 12.42 15.66
C VAL A 225 -13.17 11.65 15.71
N ASP A 226 -12.77 11.16 16.88
CA ASP A 226 -11.57 10.32 17.03
C ASP A 226 -11.74 8.98 16.27
N LYS A 227 -12.90 8.30 16.42
CA LYS A 227 -13.22 7.11 15.62
C LYS A 227 -13.27 7.37 14.11
N ALA A 228 -13.82 8.50 13.68
CA ALA A 228 -13.86 8.88 12.26
C ALA A 228 -12.44 9.13 11.73
N THR A 229 -11.55 9.72 12.54
CA THR A 229 -10.13 9.90 12.23
C THR A 229 -9.42 8.55 12.07
N GLU A 230 -9.63 7.61 13.00
CA GLU A 230 -9.08 6.25 12.94
C GLU A 230 -9.59 5.47 11.71
N ALA A 231 -10.86 5.60 11.36
CA ALA A 231 -11.43 4.98 10.16
C ALA A 231 -10.82 5.56 8.88
N HIS A 232 -10.82 6.88 8.73
CA HIS A 232 -10.27 7.56 7.54
C HIS A 232 -8.78 7.30 7.33
N MET A 233 -8.00 7.18 8.41
CA MET A 233 -6.59 6.79 8.30
C MET A 233 -6.42 5.35 7.80
N ARG A 234 -7.25 4.40 8.26
CA ARG A 234 -7.21 3.02 7.73
C ARG A 234 -7.64 2.97 6.26
N ASP A 235 -8.66 3.73 5.88
CA ASP A 235 -9.10 3.83 4.47
C ASP A 235 -7.98 4.33 3.54
N ILE A 236 -7.16 5.29 3.99
CA ILE A 236 -5.96 5.75 3.27
C ILE A 236 -4.90 4.65 3.20
N LEU A 237 -4.45 4.14 4.36
CA LEU A 237 -3.35 3.17 4.47
C LEU A 237 -3.64 1.83 3.79
N HIS A 238 -4.91 1.42 3.72
CA HIS A 238 -5.34 0.15 3.11
C HIS A 238 -5.88 0.32 1.69
N SER A 239 -5.81 1.53 1.13
CA SER A 239 -6.11 1.74 -0.28
C SER A 239 -5.05 1.09 -1.17
N THR A 240 -5.49 0.36 -2.20
CA THR A 240 -4.60 -0.41 -3.08
C THR A 240 -3.50 0.43 -3.73
N ALA A 241 -3.82 1.68 -4.11
CA ALA A 241 -2.86 2.59 -4.75
C ALA A 241 -1.78 3.07 -3.76
N PHE A 242 -2.16 3.38 -2.51
CA PHE A 242 -1.21 3.76 -1.47
C PHE A 242 -0.30 2.58 -1.09
N GLN A 243 -0.88 1.41 -0.81
CA GLN A 243 -0.12 0.20 -0.48
C GLN A 243 0.82 -0.26 -1.59
N ALA A 244 0.44 -0.10 -2.87
CA ALA A 244 1.31 -0.46 -3.99
C ALA A 244 2.61 0.36 -3.98
N ILE A 245 2.50 1.67 -3.72
CA ILE A 245 3.65 2.58 -3.69
C ILE A 245 4.42 2.47 -2.38
N GLU A 246 3.74 2.36 -1.24
CA GLU A 246 4.37 2.10 0.06
C GLU A 246 5.18 0.79 0.01
N SER A 247 4.62 -0.29 -0.53
CA SER A 247 5.32 -1.58 -0.61
C SER A 247 6.46 -1.59 -1.63
N ALA A 248 6.37 -0.83 -2.73
CA ALA A 248 7.45 -0.67 -3.69
C ALA A 248 8.67 0.04 -3.06
N TRP A 249 8.45 1.21 -2.46
CA TRP A 249 9.52 1.98 -1.81
C TRP A 249 10.05 1.29 -0.55
N ALA A 250 9.20 0.70 0.28
CA ALA A 250 9.65 -0.08 1.45
C ALA A 250 10.41 -1.35 1.06
N SER A 251 10.08 -2.03 -0.05
CA SER A 251 10.87 -3.16 -0.57
C SER A 251 12.25 -2.71 -1.07
N LEU A 252 12.32 -1.57 -1.77
CA LEU A 252 13.58 -0.98 -2.22
C LEU A 252 14.45 -0.54 -1.04
N TRP A 253 13.84 0.11 -0.04
CA TRP A 253 14.49 0.51 1.21
C TRP A 253 15.02 -0.68 2.01
N PHE A 254 14.23 -1.77 2.06
CA PHE A 254 14.65 -3.05 2.64
C PHE A 254 15.93 -3.58 1.97
N LEU A 255 16.01 -3.57 0.64
CA LEU A 255 17.23 -4.01 -0.07
C LEU A 255 18.41 -3.06 0.17
N VAL A 256 18.19 -1.75 0.05
CA VAL A 256 19.23 -0.71 0.19
C VAL A 256 19.79 -0.64 1.62
N LYS A 257 18.98 -0.80 2.67
CA LYS A 257 19.50 -0.83 4.05
C LYS A 257 20.34 -2.07 4.37
N ARG A 258 20.07 -3.18 3.70
CA ARG A 258 20.63 -4.52 4.03
C ARG A 258 21.79 -4.93 3.12
N THR A 259 22.19 -4.05 2.20
CA THR A 259 23.30 -4.23 1.29
C THR A 259 24.29 -3.07 1.45
N GLU A 260 25.58 -3.38 1.33
CA GLU A 260 26.63 -2.36 1.30
C GLU A 260 26.88 -1.99 -0.16
N THR A 261 26.24 -0.91 -0.61
CA THR A 261 26.46 -0.35 -1.96
C THR A 261 27.82 0.35 -2.03
N SER A 262 28.46 0.27 -3.19
CA SER A 262 29.78 0.85 -3.46
C SER A 262 30.06 0.85 -4.97
N ASN A 263 31.26 1.24 -5.39
CA ASN A 263 31.70 1.01 -6.76
C ASN A 263 31.73 -0.50 -7.16
N ARG A 264 31.67 -1.44 -6.19
CA ARG A 264 31.62 -2.89 -6.44
C ARG A 264 30.21 -3.47 -6.44
N LEU A 265 29.22 -2.84 -5.79
CA LEU A 265 27.82 -3.28 -5.80
C LEU A 265 26.92 -2.06 -5.96
N LYS A 266 26.16 -2.02 -7.06
CA LYS A 266 25.30 -0.88 -7.42
C LYS A 266 23.86 -1.35 -7.55
N ILE A 267 22.92 -0.58 -6.99
CA ILE A 267 21.49 -0.77 -7.20
C ILE A 267 21.01 0.37 -8.10
N LYS A 268 20.35 0.03 -9.19
CA LYS A 268 19.86 0.98 -10.19
C LYS A 268 18.39 0.72 -10.47
N ILE A 269 17.54 1.74 -10.37
CA ILE A 269 16.08 1.61 -10.52
C ILE A 269 15.59 2.15 -11.87
N LEU A 270 14.51 1.55 -12.39
CA LEU A 270 13.77 2.00 -13.57
C LEU A 270 12.27 2.05 -13.25
N ASP A 271 11.67 3.20 -13.51
CA ASP A 271 10.24 3.46 -13.28
C ASP A 271 9.39 3.00 -14.46
N ILE A 272 8.80 1.82 -14.34
CA ILE A 272 8.01 1.20 -15.40
C ILE A 272 6.84 0.43 -14.79
N SER A 273 5.62 0.88 -15.12
CA SER A 273 4.39 0.21 -14.69
C SER A 273 4.27 -1.19 -15.29
N ARG A 274 3.47 -2.06 -14.67
CA ARG A 274 3.20 -3.41 -15.23
C ARG A 274 2.63 -3.30 -16.65
N GLN A 275 1.78 -2.32 -16.93
CA GLN A 275 1.20 -2.15 -18.26
C GLN A 275 2.26 -1.70 -19.28
N ALA A 276 3.10 -0.72 -18.93
CA ALA A 276 4.18 -0.27 -19.80
C ALA A 276 5.20 -1.39 -20.10
N LEU A 277 5.45 -2.28 -19.14
CA LEU A 277 6.24 -3.50 -19.33
C LEU A 277 5.59 -4.47 -20.34
N VAL A 278 4.28 -4.73 -20.22
CA VAL A 278 3.55 -5.59 -21.16
C VAL A 278 3.55 -4.98 -22.56
N ASP A 279 3.27 -3.67 -22.68
CA ASP A 279 3.19 -2.95 -23.95
C ASP A 279 4.54 -2.89 -24.69
N ASP A 280 5.65 -2.63 -23.99
CA ASP A 280 7.01 -2.58 -24.58
C ASP A 280 7.49 -3.97 -25.05
N LEU A 281 7.05 -5.03 -24.38
CA LEU A 281 7.37 -6.41 -24.72
C LEU A 281 6.38 -7.04 -25.72
N ALA A 282 5.32 -6.34 -26.14
CA ALA A 282 4.34 -6.80 -27.13
C ALA A 282 4.83 -6.62 -28.58
N VAL A 283 6.07 -7.04 -28.85
CA VAL A 283 6.75 -6.89 -30.15
C VAL A 283 7.21 -8.24 -30.71
N ASP A 284 7.18 -8.40 -32.04
CA ASP A 284 7.62 -9.62 -32.74
C ASP A 284 9.15 -9.83 -32.66
N ASP A 285 9.92 -8.73 -32.56
CA ASP A 285 11.37 -8.71 -32.38
C ASP A 285 11.71 -7.91 -31.12
N LEU A 286 12.23 -8.60 -30.10
CA LEU A 286 12.59 -7.98 -28.82
C LEU A 286 13.62 -6.87 -28.97
N SER A 287 14.47 -6.87 -30.00
CA SER A 287 15.46 -5.81 -30.23
C SER A 287 14.85 -4.44 -30.55
N ALA A 288 13.56 -4.40 -30.90
CA ALA A 288 12.80 -3.16 -31.07
C ALA A 288 12.24 -2.57 -29.76
N SER A 289 12.24 -3.34 -28.65
CA SER A 289 11.73 -2.90 -27.35
C SER A 289 12.67 -1.91 -26.65
N GLY A 290 12.10 -0.98 -25.88
CA GLY A 290 12.86 -0.03 -25.08
C GLY A 290 13.69 -0.72 -23.99
N LEU A 291 13.16 -1.79 -23.39
CA LEU A 291 13.86 -2.61 -22.40
C LEU A 291 15.05 -3.38 -22.97
N TYR A 292 14.95 -3.93 -24.19
CA TYR A 292 16.11 -4.61 -24.80
C TYR A 292 17.25 -3.62 -25.00
N ARG A 293 16.99 -2.41 -25.51
CA ARG A 293 18.01 -1.35 -25.59
C ARG A 293 18.64 -1.08 -24.21
N LEU A 294 17.82 -0.84 -23.19
CA LEU A 294 18.28 -0.52 -21.83
C LEU A 294 19.14 -1.61 -21.17
N PHE A 295 18.95 -2.88 -21.52
CA PHE A 295 19.69 -4.00 -20.93
C PHE A 295 20.81 -4.58 -21.81
N CYS A 296 20.67 -4.53 -23.13
CA CYS A 296 21.51 -5.25 -24.07
C CYS A 296 22.37 -4.32 -24.96
N ASP A 297 22.07 -3.02 -25.06
CA ASP A 297 22.89 -2.07 -25.80
C ASP A 297 24.09 -1.59 -24.95
N PRO A 298 25.35 -1.86 -25.36
CA PRO A 298 26.53 -1.44 -24.62
C PRO A 298 26.74 0.08 -24.52
N SER A 299 25.94 0.89 -25.23
CA SER A 299 26.00 2.35 -25.15
C SER A 299 25.13 2.97 -24.05
N GLU A 300 24.25 2.19 -23.40
CA GLU A 300 23.36 2.68 -22.34
C GLU A 300 23.99 2.70 -20.94
N GLY A 301 25.12 2.03 -20.72
CA GLY A 301 25.83 2.05 -19.45
C GLY A 301 27.19 1.34 -19.44
N ASP A 302 28.07 1.78 -18.55
CA ASP A 302 29.45 1.27 -18.44
C ASP A 302 29.57 -0.08 -17.67
N ASP A 303 28.54 -0.44 -16.89
CA ASP A 303 28.57 -1.61 -16.00
C ASP A 303 27.69 -2.75 -16.54
N PRO A 304 28.18 -4.01 -16.55
CA PRO A 304 27.35 -5.16 -16.93
C PRO A 304 26.33 -5.53 -15.84
N TRP A 305 25.09 -5.80 -16.25
CA TRP A 305 24.04 -6.27 -15.36
C TRP A 305 24.37 -7.62 -14.72
N SER A 306 23.99 -7.80 -13.45
CA SER A 306 24.25 -9.01 -12.65
C SER A 306 22.98 -9.71 -12.19
N ALA A 307 21.90 -8.95 -11.93
CA ALA A 307 20.55 -9.46 -11.71
C ALA A 307 19.50 -8.40 -12.10
N LEU A 308 18.36 -8.84 -12.62
CA LEU A 308 17.20 -8.00 -12.94
C LEU A 308 16.07 -8.34 -11.96
N LEU A 309 15.80 -7.45 -11.00
CA LEU A 309 14.73 -7.59 -10.01
C LEU A 309 13.45 -6.93 -10.52
N GLY A 310 12.42 -7.73 -10.83
CA GLY A 310 11.09 -7.23 -11.14
C GLY A 310 10.23 -7.11 -9.89
N ASN A 311 9.84 -5.89 -9.51
CA ASN A 311 8.81 -5.64 -8.51
C ASN A 311 7.39 -5.87 -9.08
N TYR A 312 7.18 -7.05 -9.65
CA TYR A 312 5.90 -7.50 -10.19
C TYR A 312 5.58 -8.90 -9.66
N THR A 313 4.29 -9.23 -9.67
CA THR A 313 3.77 -10.56 -9.33
C THR A 313 3.09 -11.14 -10.56
N PHE A 314 3.64 -12.23 -11.09
CA PHE A 314 3.12 -12.91 -12.27
C PHE A 314 2.15 -14.03 -11.86
N ALA A 315 1.01 -14.13 -12.55
CA ALA A 315 -0.03 -15.12 -12.29
C ALA A 315 -0.13 -16.16 -13.42
N ASP A 316 -1.13 -17.03 -13.32
CA ASP A 316 -1.50 -18.06 -14.28
C ASP A 316 -2.30 -17.48 -15.48
N THR A 317 -1.79 -16.40 -16.08
CA THR A 317 -2.40 -15.78 -17.26
C THR A 317 -1.50 -15.94 -18.49
N ILE A 318 -2.11 -15.97 -19.70
CA ILE A 318 -1.34 -16.03 -20.96
C ILE A 318 -0.46 -14.78 -21.13
N GLU A 319 -0.96 -13.62 -20.74
CA GLU A 319 -0.22 -12.35 -20.76
C GLU A 319 1.03 -12.42 -19.87
N ASP A 320 0.90 -12.87 -18.61
CA ASP A 320 2.04 -13.04 -17.71
C ASP A 320 3.08 -14.02 -18.29
N ILE A 321 2.63 -15.15 -18.84
CA ILE A 321 3.53 -16.17 -19.39
C ILE A 321 4.29 -15.66 -20.63
N LEU A 322 3.64 -14.90 -21.51
CA LEU A 322 4.30 -14.27 -22.66
C LEU A 322 5.25 -13.15 -22.21
N THR A 323 4.85 -12.34 -21.23
CA THR A 323 5.70 -11.29 -20.64
C THR A 323 6.95 -11.89 -20.02
N LEU A 324 6.82 -12.99 -19.28
CA LEU A 324 7.92 -13.76 -18.71
C LEU A 324 8.86 -14.34 -19.78
N ALA A 325 8.30 -14.89 -20.88
CA ALA A 325 9.11 -15.37 -22.00
C ALA A 325 9.95 -14.24 -22.62
N ASN A 326 9.35 -13.06 -22.82
CA ASN A 326 9.99 -11.94 -23.48
C ASN A 326 11.06 -11.27 -22.59
N ILE A 327 10.74 -10.98 -21.31
CA ILE A 327 11.75 -10.44 -20.38
C ILE A 327 12.84 -11.45 -20.05
N GLY A 328 12.52 -12.75 -20.04
CA GLY A 328 13.50 -13.82 -19.90
C GLY A 328 14.49 -13.88 -21.07
N GLY A 329 14.02 -13.60 -22.30
CA GLY A 329 14.88 -13.47 -23.47
C GLY A 329 15.85 -12.29 -23.36
N ILE A 330 15.37 -11.15 -22.85
CA ILE A 330 16.22 -9.98 -22.54
C ILE A 330 17.23 -10.32 -21.43
N ALA A 331 16.79 -10.97 -20.34
CA ALA A 331 17.65 -11.41 -19.24
C ALA A 331 18.77 -12.38 -19.70
N GLN A 332 18.42 -13.33 -20.58
CA GLN A 332 19.37 -14.23 -21.22
C GLN A 332 20.40 -13.48 -22.06
N GLN A 333 19.97 -12.50 -22.86
CA GLN A 333 20.85 -11.70 -23.71
C GLN A 333 21.75 -10.73 -22.91
N ALA A 334 21.23 -10.13 -21.85
CA ALA A 334 21.97 -9.24 -20.94
C ALA A 334 22.96 -10.01 -20.02
N GLY A 335 22.79 -11.32 -19.93
CA GLY A 335 23.61 -12.21 -19.10
C GLY A 335 23.38 -12.05 -17.60
N ALA A 336 22.13 -11.78 -17.22
CA ALA A 336 21.71 -11.55 -15.84
C ALA A 336 20.27 -12.04 -15.66
N PRO A 337 19.97 -12.90 -14.68
CA PRO A 337 18.63 -13.49 -14.56
C PRO A 337 17.59 -12.47 -14.12
N PHE A 338 16.37 -12.68 -14.60
CA PHE A 338 15.18 -11.99 -14.11
C PHE A 338 14.61 -12.71 -12.89
N ILE A 339 14.37 -11.96 -11.81
CA ILE A 339 13.85 -12.46 -10.54
C ILE A 339 12.65 -11.61 -10.14
N ALA A 340 11.47 -12.23 -9.97
CA ALA A 340 10.22 -11.54 -9.61
C ALA A 340 9.34 -12.40 -8.68
N ALA A 341 8.14 -11.92 -8.32
CA ALA A 341 7.18 -12.72 -7.53
C ALA A 341 6.30 -13.59 -8.43
N ALA A 342 5.86 -14.73 -7.89
CA ALA A 342 4.76 -15.51 -8.44
C ALA A 342 3.50 -15.36 -7.56
N LYS A 343 2.34 -15.36 -8.20
CA LYS A 343 1.04 -15.51 -7.54
C LYS A 343 0.79 -16.97 -7.18
N GLU A 344 0.09 -17.20 -6.09
CA GLU A 344 -0.29 -18.54 -5.60
C GLU A 344 -1.20 -19.32 -6.56
N THR A 345 -1.85 -18.65 -7.52
CA THR A 345 -2.67 -19.32 -8.53
C THR A 345 -1.84 -20.22 -9.46
N LEU A 346 -0.55 -19.92 -9.67
CA LEU A 346 0.40 -20.77 -10.41
C LEU A 346 0.65 -22.15 -9.76
N ILE A 347 0.29 -22.32 -8.47
CA ILE A 347 0.37 -23.60 -7.76
C ILE A 347 -1.02 -24.19 -7.45
N GLY A 348 -2.10 -23.64 -8.03
CA GLY A 348 -3.47 -24.09 -7.78
C GLY A 348 -4.05 -23.65 -6.44
N CYS A 349 -3.48 -22.62 -5.80
CA CYS A 349 -4.01 -21.99 -4.59
C CYS A 349 -4.77 -20.71 -4.97
N GLU A 350 -6.00 -20.52 -4.47
CA GLU A 350 -6.80 -19.33 -4.79
C GLU A 350 -6.23 -18.08 -4.10
N ALA A 351 -6.02 -18.16 -2.79
CA ALA A 351 -5.30 -17.18 -2.00
C ALA A 351 -4.68 -17.85 -0.76
N PHE A 352 -3.43 -17.53 -0.44
CA PHE A 352 -2.75 -18.11 0.74
C PHE A 352 -3.46 -17.78 2.07
N ALA A 353 -4.20 -16.67 2.11
CA ALA A 353 -4.95 -16.24 3.29
C ALA A 353 -6.17 -17.13 3.63
N SER A 354 -6.86 -17.64 2.61
CA SER A 354 -8.06 -18.49 2.75
C SER A 354 -7.75 -19.98 2.68
N SER A 355 -6.71 -20.36 1.93
CA SER A 355 -6.27 -21.76 1.76
C SER A 355 -4.81 -21.95 2.22
N PRO A 356 -4.52 -21.83 3.53
CA PRO A 356 -3.16 -21.99 4.07
C PRO A 356 -2.69 -23.45 4.12
N ASP A 357 -3.60 -24.44 4.02
CA ASP A 357 -3.23 -25.84 3.91
C ASP A 357 -2.92 -26.20 2.45
N TYR A 358 -1.86 -26.98 2.25
CA TYR A 358 -1.39 -27.36 0.92
C TYR A 358 -2.27 -28.41 0.24
N GLU A 359 -3.13 -29.10 1.00
CA GLU A 359 -4.06 -30.10 0.45
C GLU A 359 -5.22 -29.45 -0.33
N ASP A 360 -5.51 -28.17 -0.05
CA ASP A 360 -6.49 -27.35 -0.77
C ASP A 360 -5.94 -26.73 -2.07
N TRP A 361 -4.65 -26.88 -2.37
CA TRP A 361 -4.00 -26.29 -3.56
C TRP A 361 -4.23 -27.15 -4.80
N ASN A 362 -5.49 -27.21 -5.21
CA ASN A 362 -6.00 -28.10 -6.26
C ASN A 362 -6.87 -27.39 -7.31
N GLN A 363 -6.86 -26.05 -7.34
CA GLN A 363 -7.63 -25.27 -8.31
C GLN A 363 -7.20 -25.58 -9.76
N PRO A 364 -8.14 -25.78 -10.68
CA PRO A 364 -7.83 -26.18 -12.05
C PRO A 364 -7.33 -25.01 -12.89
N VAL A 365 -6.07 -25.08 -13.33
CA VAL A 365 -5.49 -24.15 -14.30
C VAL A 365 -6.04 -24.45 -15.70
N ALA A 366 -6.39 -23.41 -16.46
CA ALA A 366 -6.91 -23.57 -17.82
C ALA A 366 -5.90 -24.28 -18.75
N GLU A 367 -6.39 -25.18 -19.62
CA GLU A 367 -5.52 -26.03 -20.47
C GLU A 367 -4.52 -25.22 -21.31
N GLY A 368 -4.96 -24.10 -21.90
CA GLY A 368 -4.09 -23.21 -22.67
C GLY A 368 -2.99 -22.55 -21.83
N VAL A 369 -3.29 -22.17 -20.58
CA VAL A 369 -2.32 -21.60 -19.64
C VAL A 369 -1.31 -22.67 -19.22
N SER A 370 -1.79 -23.85 -18.83
CA SER A 370 -0.94 -24.99 -18.46
C SER A 370 0.04 -25.35 -19.58
N LYS A 371 -0.44 -25.40 -20.83
CA LYS A 371 0.40 -25.64 -22.00
C LYS A 371 1.41 -24.51 -22.25
N ALA A 372 1.00 -23.25 -22.17
CA ALA A 372 1.91 -22.10 -22.33
C ALA A 372 3.00 -22.08 -21.25
N TRP A 373 2.63 -22.38 -20.00
CA TRP A 373 3.55 -22.51 -18.87
C TRP A 373 4.56 -23.63 -19.11
N GLN A 374 4.12 -24.82 -19.53
CA GLN A 374 5.02 -25.91 -19.88
C GLN A 374 5.99 -25.51 -21.01
N MET A 375 5.50 -24.87 -22.07
CA MET A 375 6.34 -24.40 -23.18
C MET A 375 7.41 -23.38 -22.72
N LEU A 376 7.07 -22.45 -21.83
CA LEU A 376 8.04 -21.53 -21.23
C LEU A 376 9.11 -22.28 -20.43
N ARG A 377 8.72 -23.28 -19.62
CA ARG A 377 9.63 -24.07 -18.79
C ARG A 377 10.51 -25.05 -19.58
N GLU A 378 10.06 -25.48 -20.74
CA GLU A 378 10.85 -26.30 -21.69
C GLU A 378 11.76 -25.43 -22.59
N SER A 379 11.55 -24.12 -22.63
CA SER A 379 12.33 -23.21 -23.48
C SER A 379 13.76 -22.97 -22.98
N PRO A 380 14.70 -22.63 -23.89
CA PRO A 380 16.04 -22.11 -23.55
C PRO A 380 16.05 -20.89 -22.62
N VAL A 381 14.95 -20.16 -22.52
CA VAL A 381 14.83 -18.93 -21.74
C VAL A 381 14.53 -19.22 -20.27
N GLY A 382 13.83 -20.32 -19.96
CA GLY A 382 13.35 -20.64 -18.61
C GLY A 382 14.44 -20.71 -17.54
N VAL A 383 15.70 -20.97 -17.92
CA VAL A 383 16.88 -21.00 -17.04
C VAL A 383 17.32 -19.61 -16.52
N SER A 384 16.87 -18.54 -17.18
CA SER A 384 17.19 -17.15 -16.85
C SER A 384 16.09 -16.46 -16.03
N ILE A 385 15.03 -17.18 -15.65
CA ILE A 385 13.88 -16.66 -14.90
C ILE A 385 13.77 -17.41 -13.57
N GLY A 386 13.68 -16.68 -12.47
CA GLY A 386 13.33 -17.22 -11.16
C GLY A 386 12.15 -16.47 -10.55
N LEU A 387 11.12 -17.17 -10.07
CA LEU A 387 9.97 -16.55 -9.40
C LEU A 387 9.87 -17.00 -7.94
N ALA A 388 9.67 -16.08 -7.01
CA ALA A 388 9.62 -16.34 -5.57
C ALA A 388 8.24 -16.08 -4.95
N LEU A 389 7.87 -16.88 -3.93
CA LEU A 389 6.63 -16.75 -3.16
C LEU A 389 6.71 -17.56 -1.86
N PRO A 390 5.87 -17.31 -0.83
CA PRO A 390 4.88 -16.24 -0.71
C PRO A 390 5.51 -14.87 -0.38
N ARG A 391 4.68 -13.82 -0.27
CA ARG A 391 5.10 -12.46 0.14
C ARG A 391 5.66 -12.43 1.57
N PHE A 392 6.27 -11.31 1.97
CA PHE A 392 6.80 -11.13 3.33
C PHE A 392 6.44 -9.76 3.94
N LEU A 393 6.41 -9.66 5.27
CA LEU A 393 5.97 -8.45 5.96
C LEU A 393 7.07 -7.37 5.92
N LEU A 394 6.74 -6.16 5.43
CA LEU A 394 7.70 -5.05 5.28
C LEU A 394 7.79 -4.14 6.50
N ARG A 395 6.65 -3.85 7.15
CA ARG A 395 6.59 -3.08 8.41
C ARG A 395 5.63 -3.71 9.42
N LEU A 396 5.76 -3.31 10.68
CA LEU A 396 4.71 -3.59 11.67
C LEU A 396 3.47 -2.73 11.36
N PRO A 397 2.25 -3.24 11.67
CA PRO A 397 1.08 -2.40 11.69
C PRO A 397 1.18 -1.36 12.81
N TYR A 398 0.65 -0.16 12.58
CA TYR A 398 0.61 0.89 13.58
C TYR A 398 -0.36 0.56 14.71
N GLY A 399 0.03 0.87 15.94
CA GLY A 399 -0.69 0.48 17.14
C GLY A 399 0.13 0.66 18.40
N LYS A 400 -0.54 0.84 19.55
CA LYS A 400 0.10 1.22 20.82
C LYS A 400 1.10 0.20 21.37
N LYS A 401 1.03 -1.04 20.89
CA LYS A 401 1.91 -2.16 21.29
C LYS A 401 2.87 -2.63 20.19
N SER A 402 2.83 -2.00 19.02
CA SER A 402 3.64 -2.32 17.85
C SER A 402 4.44 -1.09 17.42
N SER A 403 3.92 -0.30 16.46
CA SER A 403 4.49 0.98 16.04
C SER A 403 3.54 2.10 16.48
N PRO A 404 3.82 2.81 17.59
CA PRO A 404 2.92 3.83 18.09
C PRO A 404 2.83 5.04 17.16
N VAL A 405 1.72 5.76 17.25
CA VAL A 405 1.43 7.03 16.57
C VAL A 405 1.26 8.10 17.65
N ASP A 406 1.88 9.26 17.48
CA ASP A 406 1.98 10.28 18.54
C ASP A 406 0.86 11.33 18.47
N ALA A 407 0.39 11.69 17.28
CA ALA A 407 -0.54 12.80 17.08
C ALA A 407 -2.00 12.47 17.48
N PHE A 408 -2.39 11.20 17.41
CA PHE A 408 -3.71 10.71 17.82
C PHE A 408 -3.67 9.22 18.22
N ALA A 409 -4.69 8.76 18.93
CA ALA A 409 -4.83 7.34 19.25
C ALA A 409 -5.17 6.57 17.97
N PHE A 410 -4.36 5.58 17.61
CA PHE A 410 -4.53 4.81 16.39
C PHE A 410 -4.16 3.34 16.59
N GLU A 411 -4.99 2.44 16.06
CA GLU A 411 -4.68 1.03 15.87
C GLU A 411 -5.07 0.68 14.42
N GLU A 412 -4.10 0.31 13.60
CA GLU A 412 -4.29 0.09 12.15
C GLU A 412 -5.12 -1.16 11.86
N LEU A 413 -4.99 -2.20 12.69
CA LEU A 413 -5.71 -3.46 12.52
C LEU A 413 -6.72 -3.64 13.66
N ASP A 414 -7.98 -3.87 13.30
CA ASP A 414 -9.02 -4.30 14.23
C ASP A 414 -9.05 -5.82 14.40
N GLU A 415 -9.92 -6.33 15.29
CA GLU A 415 -10.01 -7.77 15.62
C GLU A 415 -10.21 -8.68 14.40
N THR A 416 -10.78 -8.20 13.29
CA THR A 416 -11.00 -9.00 12.08
C THR A 416 -9.72 -9.20 11.24
N HIS A 417 -8.72 -8.32 11.40
CA HIS A 417 -7.41 -8.35 10.76
C HIS A 417 -7.43 -8.84 9.29
N PRO A 418 -8.00 -8.09 8.33
CA PRO A 418 -7.99 -8.50 6.93
C PRO A 418 -6.56 -8.78 6.47
N HIS A 419 -6.32 -9.94 5.88
CA HIS A 419 -4.94 -10.38 5.61
C HIS A 419 -4.16 -9.40 4.70
N ASN A 420 -4.86 -8.72 3.78
CA ASN A 420 -4.26 -7.73 2.88
C ASN A 420 -4.10 -6.33 3.51
N SER A 421 -4.57 -6.08 4.74
CA SER A 421 -4.28 -4.84 5.48
C SER A 421 -2.83 -4.76 5.99
N TYR A 422 -2.08 -5.87 5.96
CA TYR A 422 -0.64 -5.86 6.21
C TYR A 422 0.13 -5.40 4.97
N LEU A 423 1.19 -4.61 5.18
CA LEU A 423 2.09 -4.20 4.09
C LEU A 423 3.00 -5.37 3.65
N TRP A 424 2.55 -6.11 2.65
CA TRP A 424 3.26 -7.26 2.07
C TRP A 424 4.23 -6.83 0.96
N GLY A 425 5.49 -7.22 1.08
CA GLY A 425 6.55 -7.03 0.10
C GLY A 425 6.78 -8.22 -0.82
N ASN A 426 7.38 -7.92 -1.97
CA ASN A 426 7.65 -8.88 -3.03
C ASN A 426 8.81 -9.81 -2.67
N ALA A 427 8.57 -11.13 -2.66
CA ALA A 427 9.53 -12.16 -2.24
C ALA A 427 10.85 -12.17 -3.04
N ALA A 428 10.87 -11.61 -4.25
CA ALA A 428 12.09 -11.47 -5.05
C ALA A 428 13.14 -10.58 -4.38
N PHE A 429 12.72 -9.60 -3.57
CA PHE A 429 13.65 -8.77 -2.79
C PHE A 429 14.44 -9.59 -1.77
N LEU A 430 13.85 -10.63 -1.16
CA LEU A 430 14.58 -11.56 -0.29
C LEU A 430 15.65 -12.33 -1.06
N LYS A 431 15.32 -12.81 -2.26
CA LYS A 431 16.29 -13.49 -3.15
C LYS A 431 17.45 -12.57 -3.51
N VAL A 432 17.17 -11.35 -3.93
CA VAL A 432 18.21 -10.41 -4.38
C VAL A 432 19.01 -9.84 -3.21
N GLU A 433 18.40 -9.64 -2.03
CA GLU A 433 19.11 -9.28 -0.80
C GLU A 433 20.13 -10.33 -0.36
N CYS A 434 19.73 -11.60 -0.37
CA CYS A 434 20.63 -12.71 -0.04
C CYS A 434 21.78 -12.82 -1.05
N MET A 435 21.49 -12.70 -2.35
CA MET A 435 22.48 -12.71 -3.42
C MET A 435 23.48 -11.54 -3.30
N ALA A 436 22.99 -10.33 -3.03
CA ALA A 436 23.79 -9.12 -2.84
C ALA A 436 24.71 -9.20 -1.62
N ARG A 437 24.21 -9.67 -0.46
CA ARG A 437 25.04 -9.91 0.72
C ARG A 437 26.12 -10.96 0.44
N ASN A 438 25.79 -12.05 -0.26
CA ASN A 438 26.77 -13.07 -0.61
C ASN A 438 27.90 -12.51 -1.50
N PHE A 439 27.59 -11.60 -2.42
CA PHE A 439 28.60 -10.89 -3.20
C PHE A 439 29.45 -9.93 -2.36
N ASN A 440 28.86 -9.21 -1.40
CA ASN A 440 29.64 -8.33 -0.51
C ASN A 440 30.67 -9.11 0.32
N GLU A 441 30.28 -10.29 0.82
CA GLU A 441 31.17 -11.19 1.57
C GLU A 441 32.23 -11.87 0.69
N ASN A 442 31.88 -12.32 -0.53
CA ASN A 442 32.70 -13.27 -1.32
C ASN A 442 33.18 -12.76 -2.69
N GLY A 443 32.68 -11.62 -3.18
CA GLY A 443 32.81 -11.18 -4.57
C GLY A 443 32.28 -12.22 -5.56
N TRP A 444 32.85 -12.31 -6.76
CA TRP A 444 32.50 -13.33 -7.76
C TRP A 444 32.91 -14.78 -7.43
N ASN A 445 33.47 -15.02 -6.23
CA ASN A 445 33.53 -16.38 -5.67
C ASN A 445 32.26 -16.73 -4.85
N MET A 446 31.25 -15.85 -4.90
CA MET A 446 29.91 -16.07 -4.34
C MET A 446 29.32 -17.40 -4.77
N ARG A 447 28.49 -17.92 -3.87
CA ARG A 447 27.69 -19.13 -3.99
C ARG A 447 26.32 -18.79 -3.45
N PRO A 448 25.35 -18.39 -4.30
CA PRO A 448 24.07 -17.86 -3.84
C PRO A 448 23.38 -18.74 -2.79
N GLU A 449 23.54 -20.06 -2.86
CA GLU A 449 23.02 -21.05 -1.91
C GLU A 449 23.58 -20.93 -0.48
N THR A 450 24.70 -20.24 -0.27
CA THR A 450 25.37 -20.15 1.05
C THR A 450 24.83 -19.06 1.96
N VAL A 451 24.21 -18.00 1.40
CA VAL A 451 23.45 -17.00 2.17
C VAL A 451 21.98 -17.14 1.77
N TYR A 452 21.20 -17.74 2.66
CA TYR A 452 19.83 -18.20 2.37
C TYR A 452 18.82 -17.80 3.45
N GLN A 453 19.21 -16.98 4.43
CA GLN A 453 18.34 -16.54 5.52
C GLN A 453 18.42 -15.01 5.70
N THR A 454 17.26 -14.39 5.89
CA THR A 454 17.07 -12.95 6.12
C THR A 454 16.43 -12.78 7.50
N ASP A 455 17.18 -12.24 8.45
CA ASP A 455 16.75 -12.00 9.85
C ASP A 455 16.39 -10.52 10.11
N ASN A 456 15.93 -10.17 11.32
CA ASN A 456 15.48 -8.82 11.71
C ASN A 456 14.29 -8.30 10.88
N LEU A 457 13.30 -9.16 10.63
CA LEU A 457 12.06 -8.82 9.94
C LEU A 457 10.92 -8.53 10.94
N PRO A 458 9.89 -7.75 10.55
CA PRO A 458 8.77 -7.44 11.44
C PRO A 458 8.01 -8.69 11.93
N VAL A 459 7.77 -8.78 13.24
CA VAL A 459 6.94 -9.82 13.86
C VAL A 459 5.77 -9.17 14.60
N HIS A 460 4.56 -9.26 14.03
CA HIS A 460 3.36 -8.76 14.69
C HIS A 460 2.79 -9.80 15.67
N TYR A 461 2.55 -9.40 16.92
CA TYR A 461 1.91 -10.24 17.94
C TYR A 461 0.50 -9.72 18.23
N TYR A 462 -0.49 -10.60 18.10
CA TYR A 462 -1.90 -10.26 18.28
C TYR A 462 -2.61 -11.33 19.12
N LYS A 463 -3.83 -11.03 19.59
CA LYS A 463 -4.63 -11.98 20.35
C LYS A 463 -5.58 -12.77 19.43
N LYS A 464 -5.59 -14.10 19.60
CA LYS A 464 -6.54 -15.00 18.92
C LYS A 464 -7.07 -16.00 19.95
N GLY A 465 -8.39 -16.01 20.19
CA GLY A 465 -9.01 -16.88 21.20
C GLY A 465 -8.55 -16.61 22.65
N GLY A 466 -8.04 -15.41 22.93
CA GLY A 466 -7.47 -15.04 24.25
C GLY A 466 -5.96 -15.27 24.39
N GLU A 467 -5.39 -16.19 23.59
CA GLU A 467 -3.96 -16.46 23.52
C GLU A 467 -3.22 -15.40 22.70
N THR A 468 -1.94 -15.18 22.99
CA THR A 468 -1.08 -14.29 22.19
C THR A 468 -0.34 -15.12 21.15
N VAL A 469 -0.53 -14.79 19.87
CA VAL A 469 0.06 -15.49 18.73
C VAL A 469 0.86 -14.53 17.87
N SER A 470 1.95 -15.01 17.27
CA SER A 470 2.73 -14.27 16.27
C SER A 470 2.16 -14.51 14.88
N LYS A 471 1.96 -13.45 14.10
CA LYS A 471 1.78 -13.53 12.64
C LYS A 471 3.09 -14.06 12.03
N PRO A 472 3.05 -15.05 11.12
CA PRO A 472 4.23 -15.46 10.35
C PRO A 472 4.80 -14.29 9.53
N VAL A 473 6.12 -14.23 9.41
CA VAL A 473 6.83 -13.14 8.73
C VAL A 473 6.66 -13.21 7.21
N ALA A 474 6.73 -14.42 6.66
CA ALA A 474 6.20 -14.73 5.35
C ALA A 474 4.67 -14.84 5.44
N GLU A 475 3.97 -14.61 4.34
CA GLU A 475 2.50 -14.52 4.26
C GLU A 475 1.75 -15.65 4.99
N ILE A 476 2.29 -16.87 4.88
CA ILE A 476 1.86 -18.09 5.58
C ILE A 476 3.03 -18.80 6.26
N MET A 477 2.68 -19.65 7.23
CA MET A 477 3.60 -20.64 7.78
C MET A 477 3.68 -21.84 6.83
N LEU A 478 4.47 -21.69 5.76
CA LEU A 478 4.65 -22.69 4.72
C LEU A 478 5.18 -24.02 5.28
N THR A 479 4.63 -25.15 4.84
CA THR A 479 5.10 -26.50 5.21
C THR A 479 6.19 -26.99 4.24
N GLU A 480 6.91 -28.07 4.59
CA GLU A 480 7.86 -28.71 3.68
C GLU A 480 7.16 -29.21 2.40
N LYS A 481 6.00 -29.87 2.53
CA LYS A 481 5.19 -30.33 1.40
C LYS A 481 4.67 -29.19 0.51
N GLY A 482 4.23 -28.08 1.10
CA GLY A 482 3.85 -26.89 0.35
C GLY A 482 5.04 -26.33 -0.45
N GLY A 483 6.22 -26.28 0.18
CA GLY A 483 7.47 -25.93 -0.48
C GLY A 483 7.86 -26.88 -1.62
N GLU A 484 7.59 -28.18 -1.50
CA GLU A 484 7.77 -29.13 -2.61
C GLU A 484 6.83 -28.85 -3.78
N ILE A 485 5.54 -28.56 -3.53
CA ILE A 485 4.56 -28.25 -4.59
C ILE A 485 5.02 -27.01 -5.36
N ILE A 486 5.41 -25.95 -4.64
CA ILE A 486 6.00 -24.73 -5.21
C ILE A 486 7.25 -25.07 -6.06
N SER A 487 8.18 -25.85 -5.49
CA SER A 487 9.43 -26.23 -6.17
C SER A 487 9.22 -27.05 -7.44
N ARG A 488 8.17 -27.90 -7.50
CA ARG A 488 7.82 -28.69 -8.70
C ARG A 488 7.38 -27.80 -9.87
N GLN A 489 6.84 -26.61 -9.60
CA GLN A 489 6.53 -25.61 -10.61
C GLN A 489 7.73 -24.78 -11.09
N GLY A 490 8.94 -25.04 -10.57
CA GLY A 490 10.13 -24.23 -10.89
C GLY A 490 10.19 -22.90 -10.12
N LEU A 491 9.34 -22.75 -9.11
CA LEU A 491 9.26 -21.56 -8.27
C LEU A 491 10.17 -21.72 -7.03
N MET A 492 10.54 -20.59 -6.42
CA MET A 492 11.41 -20.49 -5.25
C MET A 492 10.57 -20.22 -3.98
N PRO A 493 10.29 -21.25 -3.16
CA PRO A 493 9.59 -21.06 -1.89
C PRO A 493 10.43 -20.27 -0.87
N VAL A 494 9.75 -19.50 -0.02
CA VAL A 494 10.31 -18.92 1.19
C VAL A 494 9.50 -19.32 2.43
N TRP A 495 10.16 -19.54 3.56
CA TRP A 495 9.56 -20.04 4.79
C TRP A 495 9.80 -19.10 5.96
N SER A 496 8.76 -18.78 6.71
CA SER A 496 8.91 -18.21 8.06
C SER A 496 9.68 -19.19 8.95
N VAL A 497 10.71 -18.73 9.64
CA VAL A 497 11.34 -19.51 10.71
C VAL A 497 10.41 -19.45 11.94
N LYS A 498 9.96 -20.62 12.41
CA LYS A 498 9.00 -20.71 13.50
C LYS A 498 9.54 -20.04 14.77
N ASN A 499 8.74 -19.17 15.37
CA ASN A 499 9.06 -18.38 16.58
C ASN A 499 10.28 -17.45 16.41
N SER A 500 10.51 -16.93 15.20
CA SER A 500 11.61 -16.03 14.87
C SER A 500 11.16 -14.93 13.89
N ASP A 501 11.91 -13.85 13.88
CA ASP A 501 11.94 -12.70 12.99
C ASP A 501 12.69 -12.96 11.66
N ALA A 502 12.76 -14.21 11.24
CA ALA A 502 13.58 -14.63 10.10
C ALA A 502 12.76 -15.35 9.02
N ILE A 503 13.17 -15.16 7.77
CA ILE A 503 12.72 -15.96 6.64
C ILE A 503 13.91 -16.74 6.08
N ARG A 504 13.67 -18.03 5.82
CA ARG A 504 14.55 -18.91 5.06
C ARG A 504 14.12 -18.95 3.60
N SER A 505 15.05 -18.75 2.69
CA SER A 505 14.86 -18.87 1.25
C SER A 505 15.28 -20.25 0.74
N SER A 506 14.68 -20.72 -0.34
CA SER A 506 15.14 -21.89 -1.09
C SER A 506 16.47 -21.62 -1.82
N ASP A 507 17.02 -22.65 -2.45
CA ASP A 507 18.01 -22.51 -3.51
C ASP A 507 17.50 -21.61 -4.65
N TYR A 508 18.43 -21.12 -5.49
CA TYR A 508 18.11 -20.32 -6.67
C TYR A 508 17.78 -21.26 -7.84
N ARG A 509 16.52 -21.70 -7.88
CA ARG A 509 15.98 -22.48 -8.99
C ARG A 509 15.46 -21.55 -10.08
N SER A 510 15.59 -22.01 -11.31
CA SER A 510 14.94 -21.39 -12.47
C SER A 510 13.57 -22.03 -12.73
N LEU A 511 12.75 -21.36 -13.56
CA LEU A 511 11.50 -21.93 -14.06
C LEU A 511 11.70 -23.22 -14.87
N ALA A 512 12.89 -23.43 -15.44
CA ALA A 512 13.15 -24.52 -16.36
C ALA A 512 12.82 -25.91 -15.78
N VAL A 513 12.46 -26.83 -16.68
CA VAL A 513 12.24 -28.24 -16.35
C VAL A 513 13.47 -28.87 -15.66
N ASN A 514 13.24 -29.94 -14.91
CA ASN A 514 14.28 -30.67 -14.15
C ASN A 514 14.94 -29.90 -12.99
N SER A 515 14.37 -28.78 -12.53
CA SER A 515 14.92 -27.94 -11.45
C SER A 515 16.33 -27.42 -11.73
N ALA A 516 16.58 -26.98 -12.97
CA ALA A 516 17.86 -26.37 -13.33
C ALA A 516 18.15 -25.12 -12.45
N PRO A 517 19.40 -24.89 -12.03
CA PRO A 517 19.75 -23.71 -11.27
C PRO A 517 19.53 -22.44 -12.10
N LEU A 518 19.23 -21.33 -11.42
CA LEU A 518 19.13 -20.02 -12.05
C LEU A 518 20.50 -19.60 -12.58
N LEU A 519 20.59 -19.35 -13.88
CA LEU A 519 21.84 -18.92 -14.52
C LEU A 519 22.10 -17.44 -14.26
N GLY A 520 23.35 -17.13 -13.97
CA GLY A 520 23.87 -15.79 -13.76
C GLY A 520 25.39 -15.81 -13.71
N ARG A 521 26.03 -14.64 -13.57
CA ARG A 521 27.50 -14.47 -13.64
C ARG A 521 28.32 -15.24 -12.59
N TRP A 522 27.68 -15.79 -11.56
CA TRP A 522 28.30 -16.68 -10.56
C TRP A 522 28.38 -18.15 -11.00
N ALA A 523 27.64 -18.55 -12.05
CA ALA A 523 27.63 -19.91 -12.53
C ALA A 523 28.92 -20.22 -13.31
N LYS A 524 29.87 -20.88 -12.65
CA LYS A 524 31.07 -21.43 -13.30
C LYS A 524 30.69 -22.71 -14.06
N GLU A 525 31.22 -22.87 -15.28
CA GLU A 525 31.03 -24.05 -16.13
C GLU A 525 31.60 -25.35 -15.52
#